data_AF-A0A8K0JCL1-F1
#
_entry.id   AF-A0A8K0JCL1-F1
#
_cell.length_a   1.000
_cell.length_b   1.000
_cell.length_c   1.000
_cell.angle_alpha   90.00
_cell.angle_beta   90.00
_cell.angle_gamma   90.00
#
_symmetry.space_group_name_H-M   'P 1'
#
loop_
_entity.id
_entity.type
_entity.pdbx_description
1 polymer ?
#
loop_
_entity_poly.entity_id
_entity_poly.type
_entity_poly.pdbx_seq_one_letter_code
_entity_poly.pdbx_strand_id
1 'polypeptide(L)'
;MSPSPAALTIYGFGLTCLLAGAVNLARSLHRTSTTCQVADVGNSLAAIAMGIYYPLAAYQESRLFFVATVPMRGLTTAVFWGLGQHKLALWEGCGALATALALLACG
;
A
#
# COMPACT_ATOMS: atom_id res chain seq x y z
N MET A 1 22.82 6.14 8.36
CA MET A 1 22.13 7.06 7.45
C MET A 1 20.67 7.10 7.87
N SER A 2 20.13 8.27 8.19
CA SER A 2 18.72 8.42 8.56
C SER A 2 17.83 8.31 7.31
N PRO A 3 16.69 7.60 7.37
CA PRO A 3 15.81 7.44 6.22
C PRO A 3 15.23 8.78 5.76
N SER A 4 15.03 8.93 4.45
CA SER A 4 14.39 10.12 3.89
C SER A 4 12.91 10.22 4.34
N PRO A 5 12.33 11.43 4.37
CA PRO A 5 10.91 11.60 4.66
C PRO A 5 10.02 10.76 3.74
N ALA A 6 10.40 10.61 2.46
CA ALA A 6 9.68 9.77 1.51
C ALA A 6 9.78 8.29 1.90
N ALA A 7 10.98 7.81 2.26
CA ALA A 7 11.18 6.44 2.73
C ALA A 7 10.33 6.13 3.97
N LEU A 8 10.18 7.07 4.91
CA LEU A 8 9.30 6.90 6.08
C LEU A 8 7.84 6.68 5.69
N THR A 9 7.32 7.41 4.70
CA THR A 9 5.94 7.20 4.22
C THR A 9 5.76 5.81 3.59
N ILE A 10 6.76 5.34 2.86
CA ILE A 10 6.76 4.04 2.20
C ILE A 10 6.90 2.90 3.21
N TYR A 11 7.74 3.06 4.24
CA TYR A 11 7.82 2.13 5.37
C TYR A 11 6.48 2.01 6.10
N GLY A 12 5.88 3.14 6.46
CA GLY A 12 4.59 3.17 7.15
C GLY A 12 3.51 2.47 6.35
N PHE A 13 3.41 2.79 5.05
CA PHE A 13 2.44 2.14 4.17
C PHE A 13 2.70 0.64 4.03
N GLY A 14 3.95 0.24 3.76
CA GLY A 14 4.34 -1.17 3.67
C GLY A 14 3.98 -1.96 4.93
N LEU A 15 4.23 -1.41 6.11
CA LEU A 15 3.84 -2.05 7.37
C LEU A 15 2.31 -2.23 7.47
N THR A 16 1.53 -1.23 7.08
CA THR A 16 0.06 -1.36 7.07
C THR A 16 -0.42 -2.42 6.09
N CYS A 17 0.19 -2.53 4.90
CA CYS A 17 -0.11 -3.59 3.92
C CYS A 17 0.23 -4.99 4.46
N LEU A 18 1.37 -5.13 5.15
CA LEU A 18 1.78 -6.41 5.73
C LEU A 18 0.78 -6.89 6.78
N LEU A 19 0.40 -6.01 7.72
CA LEU A 19 -0.56 -6.33 8.77
C LEU A 19 -1.95 -6.62 8.20
N ALA A 20 -2.45 -5.76 7.31
CA ALA A 20 -3.75 -5.96 6.68
C ALA A 20 -3.79 -7.24 5.84
N GLY A 21 -2.74 -7.52 5.07
CA GLY A 21 -2.60 -8.73 4.27
C GLY A 21 -2.57 -9.99 5.12
N ALA A 22 -1.77 -10.02 6.20
CA ALA A 22 -1.72 -11.17 7.11
C ALA A 22 -3.08 -11.44 7.79
N VAL A 23 -3.74 -10.38 8.28
CA VAL A 23 -5.06 -10.49 8.92
C VAL A 23 -6.13 -10.95 7.92
N ASN A 24 -6.15 -10.38 6.72
CA ASN A 24 -7.14 -10.74 5.70
C ASN A 24 -6.90 -12.14 5.15
N LEU A 25 -5.64 -12.57 5.00
CA LEU A 25 -5.31 -13.93 4.59
C LEU A 25 -5.81 -14.94 5.63
N ALA A 26 -5.49 -14.71 6.91
CA ALA A 26 -5.94 -15.57 7.99
C ALA A 26 -7.48 -15.69 8.03
N ARG A 27 -8.19 -14.57 7.87
CA ARG A 27 -9.67 -14.57 7.80
C ARG A 27 -10.21 -15.29 6.56
N SER A 28 -9.58 -15.11 5.41
CA SER A 28 -10.04 -15.70 4.14
C SER A 28 -9.83 -17.21 4.10
N LEU A 29 -8.81 -17.72 4.77
CA LEU A 29 -8.58 -19.16 4.92
C LEU A 29 -9.60 -19.84 5.83
N HIS A 30 -10.19 -19.11 6.79
CA HIS A 30 -11.24 -19.63 7.67
C HIS A 30 -12.66 -19.47 7.10
N ARG A 31 -12.84 -18.75 5.98
CA ARG A 31 -14.14 -18.61 5.31
C ARG A 31 -14.46 -19.88 4.50
N THR A 32 -15.69 -20.35 4.61
CA THR A 32 -16.24 -21.49 3.86
C THR A 32 -16.88 -21.12 2.52
N SER A 33 -17.02 -19.82 2.21
CA SER A 33 -17.60 -19.34 0.95
C SER A 33 -16.56 -19.32 -0.16
N THR A 34 -16.85 -19.96 -1.29
CA THR A 34 -15.88 -20.21 -2.38
C THR A 34 -15.92 -19.19 -3.51
N THR A 35 -16.98 -18.40 -3.65
CA THR A 35 -17.20 -17.55 -4.84
C THR A 35 -16.18 -16.42 -5.02
N CYS A 36 -15.61 -15.89 -3.92
CA CYS A 36 -14.60 -14.83 -3.99
C CYS A 36 -13.30 -15.17 -3.25
N GLN A 37 -13.17 -16.40 -2.71
CA GLN A 37 -12.06 -16.77 -1.83
C GLN A 37 -10.70 -16.64 -2.51
N VAL A 38 -10.60 -17.05 -3.78
CA VAL A 38 -9.35 -16.97 -4.55
C VAL A 38 -8.90 -15.51 -4.73
N ALA A 39 -9.85 -14.60 -4.99
CA ALA A 39 -9.55 -13.18 -5.13
C ALA A 39 -9.13 -12.55 -3.79
N ASP A 40 -9.83 -12.88 -2.71
CA ASP A 40 -9.50 -12.41 -1.35
C ASP A 40 -8.11 -12.89 -0.90
N VAL A 41 -7.79 -14.17 -1.12
CA VAL A 41 -6.47 -14.75 -0.82
C VAL A 41 -5.39 -14.10 -1.68
N GLY A 42 -5.62 -13.98 -2.99
CA GLY A 42 -4.67 -13.36 -3.92
C GLY A 42 -4.37 -11.90 -3.55
N ASN A 43 -5.40 -11.11 -3.25
CA ASN A 43 -5.24 -9.72 -2.81
C ASN A 43 -4.50 -9.63 -1.47
N SER A 44 -4.77 -10.55 -0.54
CA SER A 44 -4.07 -10.60 0.76
C SER A 44 -2.58 -10.92 0.58
N LEU A 45 -2.22 -11.84 -0.31
CA LEU A 45 -0.84 -12.15 -0.65
C LEU A 45 -0.14 -10.97 -1.35
N ALA A 46 -0.83 -10.27 -2.25
CA ALA A 46 -0.29 -9.07 -2.88
C ALA A 46 0.00 -7.96 -1.84
N ALA A 47 -0.88 -7.77 -0.86
CA ALA A 47 -0.64 -6.83 0.24
C ALA A 47 0.57 -7.23 1.12
N ILE A 48 0.74 -8.52 1.40
CA ILE A 48 1.93 -9.02 2.12
C ILE A 48 3.20 -8.75 1.30
N ALA A 49 3.17 -9.03 -0.01
CA ALA A 49 4.29 -8.78 -0.91
C ALA A 49 4.67 -7.30 -0.94
N MET A 50 3.69 -6.40 -1.07
CA MET A 50 3.91 -4.95 -0.94
C MET A 50 4.54 -4.61 0.41
N GLY A 51 4.06 -5.21 1.50
CA GLY A 51 4.61 -5.02 2.84
C GLY A 51 6.05 -5.50 3.05
N ILE A 52 6.58 -6.33 2.17
CA ILE A 52 7.99 -6.76 2.17
C ILE A 52 8.81 -5.88 1.22
N TYR A 53 8.32 -5.67 0.00
CA TYR A 53 9.07 -4.96 -1.03
C TYR A 53 9.14 -3.45 -0.79
N TYR A 54 8.13 -2.84 -0.18
CA TYR A 54 8.13 -1.40 0.10
C TYR A 54 9.20 -1.03 1.15
N PRO A 55 9.32 -1.73 2.29
CA PRO A 55 10.43 -1.54 3.21
C PRO A 55 11.81 -1.77 2.60
N LEU A 56 11.94 -2.75 1.70
CA LEU A 56 13.21 -3.00 0.99
C LEU A 56 13.56 -1.84 0.04
N ALA A 57 12.60 -1.36 -0.74
CA ALA A 57 12.78 -0.21 -1.61
C ALA A 57 13.07 1.08 -0.81
N ALA A 58 12.44 1.23 0.36
CA ALA A 58 12.71 2.32 1.29
C ALA A 58 14.12 2.23 1.88
N TYR A 59 14.57 1.04 2.26
CA TYR A 59 15.94 0.80 2.73
C TYR A 59 16.99 1.13 1.67
N GLN A 60 16.68 0.85 0.41
CA GLN A 60 17.54 1.18 -0.74
C GLN A 60 17.40 2.64 -1.20
N GLU A 61 16.54 3.44 -0.58
CA GLU A 61 16.24 4.83 -1.00
C GLU A 61 15.91 4.93 -2.50
N SER A 62 15.13 3.97 -3.01
CA SER A 62 14.79 3.91 -4.43
C SER A 62 13.76 4.98 -4.81
N ARG A 63 14.24 6.17 -5.19
CA ARG A 63 13.38 7.29 -5.57
C ARG A 63 12.46 6.97 -6.75
N LEU A 64 12.93 6.17 -7.71
CA LEU A 64 12.11 5.69 -8.84
C LEU A 64 10.91 4.87 -8.34
N PHE A 65 11.12 4.01 -7.34
CA PHE A 65 10.04 3.24 -6.74
C PHE A 65 9.03 4.17 -6.05
N PHE A 66 9.52 5.14 -5.27
CA PHE A 66 8.65 6.09 -4.57
C PHE A 66 7.77 6.87 -5.55
N VAL A 67 8.36 7.39 -6.64
CA VAL A 67 7.62 8.11 -7.70
C VAL A 67 6.57 7.20 -8.34
N ALA A 68 6.91 5.94 -8.62
CA ALA A 68 5.97 4.98 -9.21
C ALA A 68 4.81 4.61 -8.27
N THR A 69 5.00 4.66 -6.95
CA THR A 69 3.92 4.36 -5.99
C THR A 69 2.84 5.44 -5.97
N VAL A 70 3.16 6.70 -6.25
CA VAL A 70 2.21 7.83 -6.22
C VAL A 70 1.06 7.66 -7.22
N PRO A 71 1.29 7.48 -8.54
CA PRO A 71 0.20 7.32 -9.50
C PRO A 71 -0.58 6.02 -9.27
N MET A 72 0.08 4.93 -8.85
CA MET A 72 -0.62 3.68 -8.55
C MET A 72 -1.60 3.84 -7.38
N ARG A 73 -1.17 4.52 -6.31
CA ARG A 73 -2.05 4.82 -5.16
C ARG A 73 -3.11 5.87 -5.48
N GLY A 74 -2.82 6.80 -6.38
CA GLY A 74 -3.84 7.70 -6.93
C GLY A 74 -4.92 6.94 -7.71
N LEU A 75 -4.53 5.91 -8.47
CA LEU A 75 -5.48 5.06 -9.20
C LEU A 75 -6.35 4.24 -8.24
N THR A 76 -5.78 3.65 -7.19
CA THR A 76 -6.58 2.93 -6.17
C THR A 76 -7.53 3.87 -5.43
N THR A 77 -7.12 5.10 -5.13
CA THR A 77 -8.01 6.15 -4.61
C THR A 77 -9.21 6.39 -5.53
N ALA A 78 -8.97 6.62 -6.83
CA ALA A 78 -10.03 6.90 -7.78
C ALA A 78 -11.01 5.72 -7.91
N VAL A 79 -10.50 4.48 -7.99
CA VAL A 79 -11.34 3.28 -8.05
C VAL A 79 -12.15 3.10 -6.78
N PHE A 80 -11.53 3.18 -5.59
CA PHE A 80 -12.25 3.03 -4.32
C PHE A 80 -13.27 4.13 -4.10
N TRP A 81 -13.02 5.34 -4.58
CA TRP A 81 -13.99 6.42 -4.55
C TRP A 81 -15.22 6.09 -5.41
N GLY A 82 -15.01 5.64 -6.65
CA GLY A 82 -16.09 5.22 -7.55
C GLY A 82 -16.90 4.02 -7.05
N LEU A 83 -16.29 3.14 -6.25
CA LEU A 83 -16.97 2.00 -5.62
C LEU A 83 -17.65 2.35 -4.28
N GLY A 84 -17.67 3.62 -3.88
CA GLY A 84 -18.27 4.08 -2.62
C GLY A 84 -17.46 3.74 -1.36
N GLN A 85 -16.23 3.23 -1.52
CA GLN A 85 -15.33 2.85 -0.43
C GLN A 85 -14.50 4.06 0.04
N HIS A 86 -15.17 5.16 0.42
CA HIS A 86 -14.52 6.46 0.66
C HIS A 86 -13.44 6.41 1.74
N LYS A 87 -13.59 5.57 2.77
CA LYS A 87 -12.58 5.41 3.83
C LYS A 87 -11.25 4.87 3.29
N LEU A 88 -11.32 3.87 2.40
CA LEU A 88 -10.13 3.30 1.75
C LEU A 88 -9.55 4.27 0.72
N ALA A 89 -10.41 4.94 -0.03
CA ALA A 89 -9.99 5.95 -0.99
C ALA A 89 -9.19 7.09 -0.33
N LEU A 90 -9.68 7.60 0.82
CA LEU A 90 -8.99 8.61 1.61
C LEU A 90 -7.65 8.11 2.14
N TRP A 91 -7.56 6.87 2.63
CA TRP A 91 -6.31 6.29 3.11
C TRP A 91 -5.24 6.24 2.00
N GLU A 92 -5.62 5.70 0.84
CA GLU A 92 -4.72 5.64 -0.32
C GLU A 92 -4.32 7.04 -0.79
N GLY A 93 -5.28 7.97 -0.83
CA GLY A 93 -5.07 9.30 -1.38
C GLY A 93 -4.21 10.17 -0.48
N CYS A 94 -4.49 10.17 0.83
CA CYS A 94 -3.68 10.88 1.81
C CYS A 94 -2.25 10.33 1.84
N GLY A 95 -2.08 9.00 1.76
CA GLY A 95 -0.74 8.42 1.72
C GLY A 95 0.01 8.71 0.42
N ALA A 96 -0.67 8.70 -0.73
CA ALA A 96 -0.08 9.10 -2.01
C ALA A 96 0.36 10.58 -1.98
N LEU A 97 -0.48 11.46 -1.45
CA LEU A 97 -0.17 12.88 -1.28
C LEU A 97 1.01 13.09 -0.32
N ALA A 98 1.05 12.38 0.80
CA ALA A 98 2.16 12.46 1.75
C ALA A 98 3.49 12.04 1.09
N THR A 99 3.50 10.94 0.33
CA THR A 99 4.69 10.50 -0.41
C THR A 99 5.07 11.51 -1.50
N ALA A 100 4.12 12.07 -2.24
CA ALA A 100 4.38 13.08 -3.27
C ALA A 100 4.98 14.37 -2.68
N LEU A 101 4.40 14.88 -1.59
CA LEU A 101 4.92 16.05 -0.88
C LEU A 101 6.32 15.79 -0.32
N ALA A 102 6.57 14.60 0.23
CA ALA A 102 7.90 14.22 0.72
C ALA A 102 8.94 14.15 -0.42
N LEU A 103 8.54 13.68 -1.61
CA LEU A 103 9.41 13.65 -2.79
C LEU A 103 9.74 15.04 -3.33
N LEU A 104 8.82 16.00 -3.19
CA LEU A 104 9.01 17.41 -3.55
C LEU A 104 9.85 18.16 -2.52
N ALA A 105 9.72 17.83 -1.24
CA ALA A 105 10.49 18.47 -0.16
C ALA A 105 11.98 18.01 -0.12
N CYS A 106 12.29 16.85 -0.68
CA CYS A 106 13.65 16.30 -0.79
C CYS A 106 14.18 16.30 -2.24
N GLY A 107 13.54 17.03 -3.16
CA GLY A 107 13.95 17.16 -4.55
C GLY A 107 14.74 18.42 -4.84
#